data_AF-A0A931HJA6-F1
#
_entry.id   AF-A0A931HJA6-F1
#
_cell.length_a   1.000
_cell.length_b   1.000
_cell.length_c   1.000
_cell.angle_alpha   90.00
_cell.angle_beta   90.00
_cell.angle_gamma   90.00
#
_symmetry.space_group_name_H-M   'P 1'
#
loop_
_entity.id
_entity.type
_entity.pdbx_description
1 polymer ?
#
loop_
_entity_poly.entity_id
_entity_poly.type
_entity_poly.pdbx_seq_one_letter_code
_entity_poly.pdbx_strand_id
1 'polypeptide(L)'
;MATDAAARGFGLVLVLIALVVSGCSSGGSERTEPVRLEIATAQDQYPWTGLLLPAQVPVVVPEPDDEDVEGTGDPVAVTDDGTAAVAGDRPALYGGSLERELCDRQELVDSLEQDPAKIEAWLGVLKVTDAREYVRKLTPVLLRADTRVTVHEYRSGTVVPVQSVLEAGTVVLVDDRGTPKVRCARGTPLTAPVLTPAPELTGDGWEGLDPKRLFVVQPAATSVPQLTVVDISTGDLLPVPIGAGPRQPAPAPPAESAVASPTPRTEAETRTPGAAAPV
;
A
#
# COMPACT_ATOMS: atom_id res chain seq x y z
N MET A 1 76.27 6.49 47.73
CA MET A 1 77.07 7.67 48.08
C MET A 1 76.89 8.70 46.98
N ALA A 2 76.33 9.87 47.34
CA ALA A 2 76.44 11.21 46.71
C ALA A 2 76.18 11.35 45.19
N THR A 3 75.43 12.31 44.66
CA THR A 3 74.76 13.52 45.17
C THR A 3 73.92 14.08 44.02
N ASP A 4 72.75 14.64 44.34
CA ASP A 4 72.13 15.88 43.85
C ASP A 4 72.49 16.47 42.48
N ALA A 5 71.46 16.85 41.70
CA ALA A 5 71.03 18.25 41.62
C ALA A 5 69.98 18.46 40.50
N ALA A 6 68.87 19.08 40.87
CA ALA A 6 67.80 19.55 40.01
C ALA A 6 68.19 20.85 39.27
N ALA A 7 67.67 21.05 38.05
CA ALA A 7 67.43 22.39 37.51
C ALA A 7 66.22 22.37 36.56
N ARG A 8 65.18 23.11 36.93
CA ARG A 8 63.97 23.39 36.15
C ARG A 8 64.27 24.46 35.10
N GLY A 9 63.71 24.30 33.90
CA GLY A 9 63.67 25.35 32.87
C GLY A 9 62.38 25.28 32.05
N PHE A 10 61.52 26.27 32.26
CA PHE A 10 60.35 26.66 31.45
C PHE A 10 60.75 26.72 29.96
N GLY A 11 59.97 26.28 28.97
CA GLY A 11 58.55 26.54 28.75
C GLY A 11 58.40 27.51 27.56
N LEU A 12 58.24 26.98 26.33
CA LEU A 12 57.59 27.67 25.20
C LEU A 12 57.23 26.64 24.13
N VAL A 13 56.01 26.08 24.20
CA VAL A 13 55.46 25.27 23.11
C VAL A 13 54.61 26.20 22.24
N LEU A 14 55.14 26.59 21.09
CA LEU A 14 54.42 27.24 20.01
C LEU A 14 53.45 26.22 19.39
N VAL A 15 52.17 26.29 19.79
CA VAL A 15 51.11 25.51 19.14
C VAL A 15 50.71 26.24 17.85
N LEU A 16 51.23 25.77 16.73
CA LEU A 16 50.75 26.11 15.39
C LEU A 16 49.42 25.38 15.15
N ILE A 17 48.30 26.07 15.33
CA ILE A 17 46.98 25.58 14.94
C ILE A 17 46.85 25.78 13.43
N ALA A 18 47.04 24.71 12.66
CA ALA A 18 46.66 24.67 11.25
C ALA A 18 45.12 24.51 11.18
N LEU A 19 44.42 25.60 10.82
CA LEU A 19 43.01 25.57 10.44
C LEU A 19 42.89 24.86 9.09
N VAL A 20 42.65 23.55 9.11
CA VAL A 20 42.15 22.82 7.93
C VAL A 20 40.65 23.08 7.87
N VAL A 21 40.25 23.99 6.99
CA VAL A 21 38.84 24.14 6.61
C VAL A 21 38.50 22.92 5.75
N SER A 22 38.07 21.84 6.38
CA SER A 22 37.41 20.73 5.70
C SER A 22 36.06 21.22 5.22
N GLY A 23 36.03 21.76 3.99
CA GLY A 23 34.81 21.92 3.24
C GLY A 23 34.24 20.55 2.91
N CYS A 24 33.33 20.04 3.75
CA CYS A 24 32.43 18.96 3.36
C CYS A 24 31.44 19.54 2.36
N SER A 25 31.86 19.60 1.08
CA SER A 25 30.91 19.64 -0.02
C SER A 25 30.15 18.32 0.02
N SER A 26 29.01 18.31 0.70
CA SER A 26 28.01 17.26 0.58
C SER A 26 27.30 17.45 -0.75
N GLY A 27 28.04 17.24 -1.84
CA GLY A 27 27.47 16.92 -3.13
C GLY A 27 26.84 15.54 -3.02
N GLY A 28 25.68 15.46 -2.39
CA GLY A 28 24.83 14.30 -2.49
C GLY A 28 24.37 14.24 -3.93
N SER A 29 25.02 13.43 -4.76
CA SER A 29 24.41 12.96 -5.99
C SER A 29 23.03 12.43 -5.61
N GLU A 30 21.98 13.03 -6.17
CA GLU A 30 20.60 12.58 -6.04
C GLU A 30 20.57 11.12 -6.49
N ARG A 31 20.69 10.19 -5.53
CA ARG A 31 20.53 8.77 -5.80
C ARG A 31 19.04 8.56 -5.91
N THR A 32 18.57 8.49 -7.15
CA THR A 32 17.22 8.06 -7.49
C THR A 32 16.96 6.71 -6.81
N GLU A 33 15.87 6.59 -6.07
CA GLU A 33 15.49 5.33 -5.45
C GLU A 33 15.19 4.30 -6.57
N PRO A 34 15.78 3.10 -6.53
CA PRO A 34 15.53 2.10 -7.56
C PRO A 34 14.05 1.70 -7.57
N VAL A 35 13.57 1.39 -8.76
CA VAL A 35 12.22 0.91 -9.01
C VAL A 35 12.23 -0.61 -9.07
N ARG A 36 11.50 -1.25 -8.18
CA ARG A 36 11.44 -2.71 -8.09
C ARG A 36 10.40 -3.30 -9.04
N LEU A 37 10.78 -4.35 -9.75
CA LEU A 37 9.91 -5.15 -10.58
C LEU A 37 9.16 -6.17 -9.71
N GLU A 38 7.84 -6.17 -9.81
CA GLU A 38 6.94 -7.00 -9.01
C GLU A 38 6.16 -7.94 -9.94
N ILE A 39 6.62 -9.20 -10.04
CA ILE A 39 5.97 -10.26 -10.82
C ILE A 39 4.55 -10.50 -10.29
N ALA A 40 3.56 -10.63 -11.16
CA ALA A 40 2.14 -10.72 -10.84
C ALA A 40 1.81 -11.82 -9.83
N THR A 41 2.50 -12.96 -9.94
CA THR A 41 2.32 -14.15 -9.09
C THR A 41 3.22 -14.20 -7.86
N ALA A 42 4.16 -13.24 -7.73
CA ALA A 42 5.07 -13.19 -6.60
C ALA A 42 4.30 -13.08 -5.28
N GLN A 43 4.77 -13.84 -4.31
CA GLN A 43 4.29 -13.73 -2.94
C GLN A 43 5.15 -12.69 -2.23
N ASP A 44 4.53 -11.61 -1.77
CA ASP A 44 5.24 -10.54 -1.06
C ASP A 44 6.02 -11.12 0.13
N GLN A 45 7.32 -10.81 0.24
CA GLN A 45 8.19 -11.28 1.33
C GLN A 45 7.70 -10.76 2.71
N TYR A 46 6.99 -9.64 2.70
CA TYR A 46 6.46 -8.96 3.89
C TYR A 46 4.93 -8.84 3.78
N PRO A 47 4.19 -9.95 3.94
CA PRO A 47 2.76 -9.97 3.66
C PRO A 47 1.96 -9.23 4.74
N TRP A 48 0.97 -8.44 4.32
CA TRP A 48 0.02 -7.84 5.25
C TRP A 48 -0.94 -8.91 5.77
N THR A 49 -1.46 -9.76 4.89
CA THR A 49 -2.44 -10.81 5.20
C THR A 49 -2.01 -12.21 4.73
N GLY A 50 -2.88 -13.20 4.92
CA GLY A 50 -2.84 -14.45 4.16
C GLY A 50 -2.94 -14.25 2.65
N LEU A 51 -2.93 -15.34 1.89
CA LEU A 51 -3.14 -15.30 0.44
C LEU A 51 -4.61 -14.97 0.15
N LEU A 52 -4.86 -13.94 -0.66
CA LEU A 52 -6.21 -13.49 -1.02
C LEU A 52 -6.62 -13.82 -2.45
N LEU A 53 -5.66 -14.32 -3.24
CA LEU A 53 -5.89 -14.76 -4.61
C LEU A 53 -6.51 -16.16 -4.59
N PRO A 54 -7.56 -16.43 -5.39
CA PRO A 54 -8.05 -17.78 -5.56
C PRO A 54 -6.99 -18.69 -6.21
N ALA A 55 -7.16 -20.01 -6.07
CA ALA A 55 -6.19 -21.00 -6.55
C ALA A 55 -5.93 -20.97 -8.07
N GLN A 56 -6.84 -20.38 -8.87
CA GLN A 56 -6.71 -20.20 -10.31
C GLN A 56 -7.02 -18.77 -10.73
N VAL A 57 -6.16 -17.84 -10.30
CA VAL A 57 -6.23 -16.46 -10.78
C VAL A 57 -5.81 -16.39 -12.25
N PRO A 58 -6.64 -15.78 -13.11
CA PRO A 58 -6.22 -15.40 -14.45
C PRO A 58 -5.04 -14.45 -14.36
N VAL A 59 -3.98 -14.75 -15.10
CA VAL A 59 -2.77 -13.90 -15.19
C VAL A 59 -2.66 -13.18 -16.53
N VAL A 60 -3.60 -13.45 -17.45
CA VAL A 60 -3.70 -12.80 -18.75
C VAL A 60 -5.16 -12.41 -18.97
N VAL A 61 -5.38 -11.21 -19.49
CA VAL A 61 -6.68 -10.78 -20.01
C VAL A 61 -6.68 -11.03 -21.51
N PRO A 62 -7.74 -11.63 -22.09
CA PRO A 62 -7.89 -11.70 -23.54
C PRO A 62 -7.76 -10.30 -24.18
N GLU A 63 -7.28 -10.25 -25.42
CA GLU A 63 -7.32 -9.00 -26.18
C GLU A 63 -8.78 -8.72 -26.57
N PRO A 64 -9.31 -7.52 -26.26
CA PRO A 64 -10.62 -7.10 -26.75
C PRO A 64 -10.56 -6.82 -28.25
N ASP A 65 -11.73 -6.82 -28.91
CA ASP A 65 -11.84 -6.49 -30.33
C ASP A 65 -11.39 -5.05 -30.62
N ASP A 66 -10.69 -4.82 -31.75
CA ASP A 66 -10.13 -3.51 -32.09
C ASP A 66 -11.19 -2.39 -32.12
N GLU A 67 -12.39 -2.70 -32.61
CA GLU A 67 -13.54 -1.77 -32.69
C GLU A 67 -14.01 -1.31 -31.29
N ASP A 68 -13.82 -2.14 -30.26
CA ASP A 68 -14.19 -1.84 -28.87
C ASP A 68 -13.15 -0.94 -28.16
N VAL A 69 -11.91 -0.93 -28.66
CA VAL A 69 -10.81 -0.12 -28.11
C VAL A 69 -10.60 1.17 -28.91
N GLU A 70 -11.07 1.22 -30.16
CA GLU A 70 -11.10 2.43 -30.98
C GLU A 70 -11.89 3.54 -30.25
N GLY A 71 -11.21 4.67 -29.98
CA GLY A 71 -11.83 5.82 -29.32
C GLY A 71 -11.76 5.82 -27.78
N THR A 72 -11.09 4.85 -27.15
CA THR A 72 -10.82 4.85 -25.68
C THR A 72 -9.85 5.96 -25.21
N GLY A 73 -9.35 6.77 -26.14
CA GLY A 73 -8.50 7.94 -25.91
C GLY A 73 -7.00 7.60 -25.88
N ASP A 74 -6.18 8.60 -26.17
CA ASP A 74 -4.72 8.52 -25.99
C ASP A 74 -4.36 8.60 -24.51
N PRO A 75 -3.12 8.26 -24.11
CA PRO A 75 -2.60 8.61 -22.79
C PRO A 75 -2.91 10.08 -22.47
N VAL A 76 -3.35 10.34 -21.25
CA VAL A 76 -3.77 11.67 -20.77
C VAL A 76 -2.59 12.64 -20.76
N ALA A 77 -1.38 12.12 -20.52
CA ALA A 77 -0.13 12.87 -20.60
C ALA A 77 1.06 11.91 -20.72
N VAL A 78 2.24 12.48 -21.00
CA VAL A 78 3.54 11.86 -20.72
C VAL A 78 4.08 12.53 -19.46
N THR A 79 4.48 11.74 -18.47
CA THR A 79 5.05 12.25 -17.21
C THR A 79 6.48 12.74 -17.40
N ASP A 80 7.05 13.42 -16.40
CA ASP A 80 8.41 13.99 -16.47
C ASP A 80 9.51 12.95 -16.75
N ASP A 81 9.25 11.66 -16.43
CA ASP A 81 10.15 10.55 -16.70
C ASP A 81 9.85 9.80 -18.02
N GLY A 82 8.92 10.30 -18.83
CA GLY A 82 8.54 9.69 -20.11
C GLY A 82 7.47 8.60 -20.01
N THR A 83 6.93 8.34 -18.82
CA THR A 83 5.91 7.30 -18.60
C THR A 83 4.53 7.76 -19.10
N ALA A 84 3.76 6.84 -19.69
CA ALA A 84 2.40 7.14 -20.13
C ALA A 84 1.46 7.27 -18.92
N ALA A 85 0.84 8.44 -18.75
CA ALA A 85 -0.24 8.62 -17.79
C ALA A 85 -1.58 8.30 -18.42
N VAL A 86 -2.41 7.50 -17.75
CA VAL A 86 -3.75 7.13 -18.20
C VAL A 86 -4.78 7.41 -17.11
N ALA A 87 -5.98 7.85 -17.48
CA ALA A 87 -7.07 8.03 -16.53
C ALA A 87 -7.57 6.66 -16.04
N GLY A 88 -7.86 6.54 -14.75
CA GLY A 88 -8.27 5.28 -14.14
C GLY A 88 -9.63 4.76 -14.61
N ASP A 89 -10.47 5.61 -15.20
CA ASP A 89 -11.75 5.24 -15.81
C ASP A 89 -11.66 4.96 -17.32
N ARG A 90 -10.45 4.96 -17.90
CA ARG A 90 -10.24 4.63 -19.31
C ARG A 90 -10.85 3.25 -19.62
N PRO A 91 -11.76 3.14 -20.61
CA PRO A 91 -12.34 1.85 -20.98
C PRO A 91 -11.25 0.86 -21.41
N ALA A 92 -11.47 -0.40 -21.07
CA ALA A 92 -10.54 -1.50 -21.31
C ALA A 92 -9.16 -1.33 -20.64
N LEU A 93 -8.93 -0.38 -19.73
CA LEU A 93 -7.66 -0.29 -19.00
C LEU A 93 -7.37 -1.55 -18.17
N TYR A 94 -8.43 -2.19 -17.70
CA TYR A 94 -8.36 -3.36 -16.83
C TYR A 94 -9.08 -4.56 -17.42
N GLY A 95 -8.70 -5.75 -16.96
CA GLY A 95 -9.57 -6.92 -16.98
C GLY A 95 -10.45 -6.97 -15.74
N GLY A 96 -11.60 -7.62 -15.80
CA GLY A 96 -12.43 -7.88 -14.63
C GLY A 96 -13.43 -9.02 -14.84
N SER A 97 -14.23 -9.27 -13.82
CA SER A 97 -15.33 -10.24 -13.89
C SER A 97 -16.37 -9.94 -12.81
N LEU A 98 -17.63 -10.24 -13.12
CA LEU A 98 -18.71 -10.29 -12.12
C LEU A 98 -18.93 -11.70 -11.55
N GLU A 99 -18.47 -12.73 -12.26
CA GLU A 99 -18.70 -14.13 -11.91
C GLU A 99 -17.50 -14.78 -11.24
N ARG A 100 -16.28 -14.45 -11.71
CA ARG A 100 -15.04 -15.00 -11.17
C ARG A 100 -14.53 -14.14 -10.04
N GLU A 101 -14.10 -14.82 -8.99
CA GLU A 101 -13.37 -14.18 -7.91
C GLU A 101 -11.97 -13.80 -8.38
N LEU A 102 -11.59 -12.55 -8.14
CA LEU A 102 -10.24 -12.03 -8.36
C LEU A 102 -9.53 -11.79 -7.03
N CYS A 103 -10.27 -11.36 -6.00
CA CYS A 103 -9.72 -11.02 -4.71
C CYS A 103 -10.71 -11.32 -3.57
N ASP A 104 -10.28 -12.09 -2.56
CA ASP A 104 -11.07 -12.32 -1.35
C ASP A 104 -10.99 -11.08 -0.44
N ARG A 105 -11.89 -10.12 -0.69
CA ARG A 105 -11.95 -8.86 0.08
C ARG A 105 -12.47 -9.08 1.50
N GLN A 106 -13.28 -10.12 1.74
CA GLN A 106 -13.74 -10.46 3.07
C GLN A 106 -12.57 -10.94 3.92
N GLU A 107 -11.75 -11.86 3.38
CA GLU A 107 -10.54 -12.35 4.06
C GLU A 107 -9.51 -11.24 4.27
N LEU A 108 -9.36 -10.30 3.32
CA LEU A 108 -8.50 -9.11 3.52
C LEU A 108 -8.85 -8.38 4.82
N VAL A 109 -10.14 -8.04 4.99
CA VAL A 109 -10.60 -7.29 6.17
C VAL A 109 -10.50 -8.14 7.42
N ASP A 110 -10.94 -9.41 7.38
CA ASP A 110 -10.93 -10.30 8.54
C ASP A 110 -9.50 -10.59 9.02
N SER A 111 -8.53 -10.75 8.10
CA SER A 111 -7.11 -10.90 8.43
C SER A 111 -6.52 -9.62 9.04
N LEU A 112 -6.85 -8.43 8.51
CA LEU A 112 -6.36 -7.17 9.06
C LEU A 112 -6.91 -6.92 10.48
N GLU A 113 -8.20 -7.17 10.70
CA GLU A 113 -8.87 -6.98 12.00
C GLU A 113 -8.28 -7.88 13.12
N GLN A 114 -7.58 -8.95 12.77
CA GLN A 114 -6.88 -9.82 13.72
C GLN A 114 -5.53 -9.28 14.21
N ASP A 115 -4.96 -8.27 13.54
CA ASP A 115 -3.69 -7.65 13.91
C ASP A 115 -3.86 -6.12 14.04
N PRO A 116 -4.09 -5.62 15.28
CA PRO A 116 -4.32 -4.20 15.55
C PRO A 116 -3.21 -3.27 15.03
N ALA A 117 -1.95 -3.71 15.07
CA ALA A 117 -0.82 -2.89 14.63
C ALA A 117 -0.79 -2.79 13.09
N LYS A 118 -1.04 -3.90 12.39
CA LYS A 118 -1.12 -3.91 10.93
C LYS A 118 -2.33 -3.13 10.43
N ILE A 119 -3.52 -3.31 10.99
CA ILE A 119 -4.70 -2.56 10.52
C ILE A 119 -4.52 -1.06 10.75
N GLU A 120 -3.97 -0.62 11.88
CA GLU A 120 -3.67 0.79 12.13
C GLU A 120 -2.70 1.35 11.07
N ALA A 121 -1.61 0.63 10.80
CA ALA A 121 -0.64 1.01 9.77
C ALA A 121 -1.26 1.05 8.36
N TRP A 122 -2.08 0.05 8.00
CA TRP A 122 -2.73 -0.09 6.71
C TRP A 122 -3.70 1.08 6.46
N LEU A 123 -4.54 1.38 7.46
CA LEU A 123 -5.46 2.52 7.45
C LEU A 123 -4.70 3.84 7.34
N GLY A 124 -3.56 3.97 8.04
CA GLY A 124 -2.70 5.14 8.00
C GLY A 124 -2.12 5.42 6.61
N VAL A 125 -1.69 4.39 5.88
CA VAL A 125 -1.18 4.54 4.49
C VAL A 125 -2.27 5.07 3.56
N LEU A 126 -3.46 4.46 3.62
CA LEU A 126 -4.57 4.79 2.73
C LEU A 126 -5.37 6.03 3.18
N LYS A 127 -5.08 6.53 4.40
CA LYS A 127 -5.73 7.67 5.04
C LYS A 127 -7.25 7.48 5.16
N VAL A 128 -7.64 6.29 5.60
CA VAL A 128 -9.04 5.90 5.81
C VAL A 128 -9.23 5.44 7.25
N THR A 129 -10.48 5.44 7.71
CA THR A 129 -10.80 5.19 9.13
C THR A 129 -11.41 3.83 9.40
N ASP A 130 -11.94 3.17 8.37
CA ASP A 130 -12.64 1.90 8.49
C ASP A 130 -12.28 1.01 7.29
N ALA A 131 -11.64 -0.13 7.57
CA ALA A 131 -11.17 -1.06 6.53
C ALA A 131 -12.34 -1.72 5.80
N ARG A 132 -13.40 -2.09 6.53
CA ARG A 132 -14.57 -2.79 5.98
C ARG A 132 -15.37 -1.87 5.07
N GLU A 133 -15.64 -0.64 5.49
CA GLU A 133 -16.33 0.36 4.68
C GLU A 133 -15.52 0.71 3.43
N TYR A 134 -14.20 0.90 3.59
CA TYR A 134 -13.33 1.28 2.49
C TYR A 134 -13.19 0.18 1.46
N VAL A 135 -12.83 -1.05 1.88
CA VAL A 135 -12.62 -2.19 0.97
C VAL A 135 -13.90 -2.56 0.20
N ARG A 136 -15.08 -2.39 0.81
CA ARG A 136 -16.38 -2.58 0.10
C ARG A 136 -16.57 -1.63 -1.08
N LYS A 137 -15.96 -0.45 -1.05
CA LYS A 137 -16.02 0.54 -2.14
C LYS A 137 -14.95 0.30 -3.20
N LEU A 138 -14.03 -0.64 -2.98
CA LEU A 138 -12.99 -0.96 -3.95
C LEU A 138 -13.43 -2.09 -4.89
N THR A 139 -13.08 -1.97 -6.16
CA THR A 139 -13.42 -2.94 -7.21
C THR A 139 -12.21 -3.80 -7.52
N PRO A 140 -12.33 -5.15 -7.50
CA PRO A 140 -11.23 -6.01 -7.92
C PRO A 140 -11.09 -6.03 -9.43
N VAL A 141 -9.87 -5.82 -9.93
CA VAL A 141 -9.54 -5.79 -11.36
C VAL A 141 -8.17 -6.41 -11.63
N LEU A 142 -7.94 -6.84 -12.87
CA LEU A 142 -6.66 -7.35 -13.37
C LEU A 142 -5.95 -6.27 -14.20
N LEU A 143 -4.69 -5.97 -13.89
CA LEU A 143 -3.90 -5.04 -14.70
C LEU A 143 -3.65 -5.63 -16.09
N ARG A 144 -3.83 -4.83 -17.15
CA ARG A 144 -3.51 -5.22 -18.53
C ARG A 144 -2.16 -4.68 -19.02
N ALA A 145 -1.52 -3.81 -18.24
CA ALA A 145 -0.25 -3.20 -18.57
C ALA A 145 0.63 -3.07 -17.32
N ASP A 146 1.94 -3.06 -17.53
CA ASP A 146 2.92 -2.86 -16.48
C ASP A 146 2.74 -1.48 -15.85
N THR A 147 2.46 -1.44 -14.54
CA THR A 147 1.95 -0.24 -13.87
C THR A 147 2.86 0.25 -12.75
N ARG A 148 3.27 1.51 -12.79
CA ARG A 148 4.05 2.19 -11.75
C ARG A 148 3.19 2.50 -10.53
N VAL A 149 3.68 2.13 -9.35
CA VAL A 149 3.04 2.39 -8.06
C VAL A 149 4.09 2.63 -6.98
N THR A 150 3.66 3.14 -5.83
CA THR A 150 4.40 2.95 -4.57
C THR A 150 3.75 1.80 -3.80
N VAL A 151 4.50 0.72 -3.57
CA VAL A 151 4.11 -0.40 -2.71
C VAL A 151 4.49 -0.10 -1.26
N HIS A 152 3.60 -0.35 -0.31
CA HIS A 152 3.90 -0.14 1.11
C HIS A 152 4.09 -1.46 1.83
N GLU A 153 5.34 -1.83 2.13
CA GLU A 153 5.66 -3.05 2.85
C GLU A 153 5.54 -2.86 4.36
N TYR A 154 5.07 -3.88 5.08
CA TYR A 154 5.11 -3.87 6.54
C TYR A 154 6.21 -4.80 7.07
N ARG A 155 7.34 -4.22 7.48
CA ARG A 155 8.51 -4.97 7.97
C ARG A 155 8.98 -4.46 9.32
N SER A 156 9.20 -5.39 10.24
CA SER A 156 9.66 -5.10 11.61
C SER A 156 8.83 -4.03 12.33
N GLY A 157 7.50 -4.06 12.15
CA GLY A 157 6.57 -3.13 12.79
C GLY A 157 6.49 -1.73 12.15
N THR A 158 7.10 -1.53 10.98
CA THR A 158 7.12 -0.23 10.29
C THR A 158 6.68 -0.38 8.84
N VAL A 159 5.97 0.64 8.33
CA VAL A 159 5.63 0.75 6.92
C VAL A 159 6.80 1.35 6.14
N VAL A 160 7.19 0.71 5.04
CA VAL A 160 8.23 1.21 4.15
C VAL A 160 7.66 1.35 2.73
N PRO A 161 7.67 2.57 2.15
CA PRO A 161 7.32 2.76 0.75
C PRO A 161 8.45 2.23 -0.13
N VAL A 162 8.07 1.58 -1.23
CA VAL A 162 8.98 1.08 -2.26
C VAL A 162 8.42 1.50 -3.62
N GLN A 163 9.24 2.16 -4.44
CA GLN A 163 8.85 2.46 -5.82
C GLN A 163 8.86 1.17 -6.62
N SER A 164 7.75 0.85 -7.31
CA SER A 164 7.61 -0.42 -8.01
C SER A 164 6.95 -0.30 -9.38
N VAL A 165 7.10 -1.34 -10.18
CA VAL A 165 6.28 -1.67 -11.35
C VAL A 165 5.61 -3.00 -11.09
N LEU A 166 4.28 -3.02 -11.09
CA LEU A 166 3.49 -4.26 -11.08
C LEU A 166 3.40 -4.80 -12.51
N GLU A 167 3.72 -6.07 -12.70
CA GLU A 167 3.53 -6.78 -13.97
C GLU A 167 2.03 -6.80 -14.37
N ALA A 168 1.76 -6.70 -15.67
CA ALA A 168 0.46 -7.04 -16.22
C ALA A 168 0.01 -8.44 -15.73
N GLY A 169 -1.29 -8.62 -15.48
CA GLY A 169 -1.81 -9.81 -14.81
C GLY A 169 -1.80 -9.74 -13.29
N THR A 170 -1.30 -8.65 -12.68
CA THR A 170 -1.47 -8.44 -11.24
C THR A 170 -2.92 -8.07 -10.92
N VAL A 171 -3.52 -8.76 -9.94
CA VAL A 171 -4.83 -8.36 -9.40
C VAL A 171 -4.67 -7.24 -8.38
N VAL A 172 -5.43 -6.17 -8.56
CA VAL A 172 -5.49 -5.03 -7.65
C VAL A 172 -6.94 -4.68 -7.27
N LEU A 173 -7.12 -3.99 -6.15
CA LEU A 173 -8.35 -3.30 -5.81
C LEU A 173 -8.23 -1.82 -6.20
N VAL A 174 -9.18 -1.30 -6.98
CA VAL A 174 -9.21 0.11 -7.43
C VAL A 174 -10.37 0.88 -6.78
N ASP A 175 -10.20 2.19 -6.59
CA ASP A 175 -11.25 3.07 -6.09
C ASP A 175 -12.29 3.47 -7.16
N ASP A 176 -13.24 4.33 -6.77
CA ASP A 176 -14.29 4.89 -7.64
C ASP A 176 -13.77 5.86 -8.72
N ARG A 177 -12.45 6.09 -8.76
CA ARG A 177 -11.75 6.83 -9.82
C ARG A 177 -10.75 5.94 -10.56
N GLY A 178 -10.86 4.62 -10.37
CA GLY A 178 -10.08 3.61 -11.04
C GLY A 178 -8.60 3.59 -10.67
N THR A 179 -8.19 4.17 -9.53
CA THR A 179 -6.78 4.18 -9.12
C THR A 179 -6.47 2.95 -8.27
N PRO A 180 -5.37 2.19 -8.53
CA PRO A 180 -4.95 1.08 -7.68
C PRO A 180 -4.68 1.50 -6.24
N LYS A 181 -5.28 0.78 -5.27
CA LYS A 181 -5.17 1.02 -3.82
C LYS A 181 -4.60 -0.15 -3.05
N VAL A 182 -4.81 -1.37 -3.52
CA VAL A 182 -4.36 -2.58 -2.84
C VAL A 182 -3.91 -3.60 -3.87
N ARG A 183 -2.69 -4.15 -3.73
CA ARG A 183 -2.29 -5.36 -4.46
C ARG A 183 -2.93 -6.55 -3.77
N CYS A 184 -3.76 -7.30 -4.50
CA CYS A 184 -4.58 -8.32 -3.86
C CYS A 184 -3.76 -9.46 -3.26
N ALA A 185 -2.68 -9.91 -3.92
CA ALA A 185 -1.86 -11.06 -3.51
C ALA A 185 -1.74 -11.27 -1.99
N ARG A 186 -1.38 -10.20 -1.26
CA ARG A 186 -1.23 -10.18 0.20
C ARG A 186 -1.82 -8.94 0.87
N GLY A 187 -2.76 -8.25 0.23
CA GLY A 187 -3.46 -7.10 0.82
C GLY A 187 -2.63 -5.82 0.92
N THR A 188 -1.58 -5.70 0.11
CA THR A 188 -0.56 -4.65 0.24
C THR A 188 -1.07 -3.28 -0.22
N PRO A 189 -1.08 -2.23 0.62
CA PRO A 189 -1.49 -0.89 0.22
C PRO A 189 -0.62 -0.33 -0.90
N LEU A 190 -1.26 0.39 -1.82
CA LEU A 190 -0.66 1.05 -2.95
C LEU A 190 -0.99 2.55 -2.90
N THR A 191 0.00 3.38 -3.23
CA THR A 191 -0.22 4.81 -3.52
C THR A 191 0.36 5.17 -4.88
N ALA A 192 0.08 6.39 -5.33
CA ALA A 192 0.68 6.93 -6.55
C ALA A 192 2.23 6.78 -6.50
N PRO A 193 2.87 6.50 -7.65
CA PRO A 193 4.32 6.45 -7.72
C PRO A 193 4.92 7.84 -7.50
N VAL A 194 6.12 7.88 -6.93
CA VAL A 194 7.00 9.04 -7.01
C VAL A 194 7.81 8.88 -8.29
N LEU A 195 7.62 9.81 -9.22
CA LEU A 195 8.27 9.75 -10.53
C LEU A 195 9.59 10.49 -10.48
N THR A 196 10.60 9.88 -11.08
CA THR A 196 11.96 10.40 -11.14
C THR A 196 12.52 10.09 -12.51
N PRO A 197 13.25 11.01 -13.16
CA PRO A 197 13.82 10.76 -14.48
C PRO A 197 14.74 9.54 -14.49
N ALA A 198 14.54 8.65 -15.47
CA ALA A 198 15.39 7.48 -15.73
C ALA A 198 15.74 6.64 -14.48
N PRO A 199 14.73 6.06 -13.79
CA PRO A 199 14.99 5.26 -12.61
C PRO A 199 15.70 3.95 -12.98
N GLU A 200 16.57 3.47 -12.11
CA GLU A 200 17.14 2.12 -12.23
C GLU A 200 16.05 1.09 -11.91
N LEU A 201 15.81 0.14 -12.82
CA LEU A 201 14.93 -1.00 -12.57
C LEU A 201 15.70 -2.12 -11.88
N THR A 202 15.10 -2.74 -10.85
CA THR A 202 15.73 -3.80 -10.05
C THR A 202 14.78 -4.98 -9.84
N GLY A 203 15.33 -6.17 -9.64
CA GLY A 203 14.57 -7.42 -9.53
C GLY A 203 14.52 -8.21 -10.83
N ASP A 204 13.84 -9.35 -10.80
CA ASP A 204 13.68 -10.20 -11.97
C ASP A 204 12.64 -9.59 -12.93
N GLY A 205 13.04 -9.41 -14.19
CA GLY A 205 12.12 -9.02 -15.26
C GLY A 205 11.32 -10.21 -15.80
N TRP A 206 10.28 -9.91 -16.56
CA TRP A 206 9.43 -10.88 -17.25
C TRP A 206 9.54 -10.72 -18.77
N GLU A 207 9.03 -11.72 -19.49
CA GLU A 207 8.87 -11.64 -20.94
C GLU A 207 7.87 -10.54 -21.29
N GLY A 208 8.26 -9.63 -22.20
CA GLY A 208 7.42 -8.51 -22.62
C GLY A 208 7.57 -7.23 -21.80
N LEU A 209 8.38 -7.21 -20.73
CA LEU A 209 8.73 -5.97 -20.02
C LEU A 209 9.37 -4.97 -20.99
N ASP A 210 8.71 -3.83 -21.20
CA ASP A 210 9.25 -2.69 -21.92
C ASP A 210 9.36 -1.48 -20.98
N PRO A 211 10.57 -1.12 -20.52
CA PRO A 211 10.81 0.02 -19.63
C PRO A 211 10.31 1.36 -20.17
N LYS A 212 10.04 1.47 -21.48
CA LYS A 212 9.51 2.69 -22.11
C LYS A 212 7.99 2.70 -22.20
N ARG A 213 7.32 1.59 -21.87
CA ARG A 213 5.87 1.41 -21.95
C ARG A 213 5.26 1.05 -20.61
N LEU A 214 5.68 1.76 -19.58
CA LEU A 214 5.07 1.68 -18.26
C LEU A 214 3.86 2.62 -18.20
N PHE A 215 2.88 2.26 -17.38
CA PHE A 215 1.67 3.05 -17.16
C PHE A 215 1.70 3.68 -15.78
N VAL A 216 1.30 4.94 -15.69
CA VAL A 216 0.89 5.59 -14.43
C VAL A 216 -0.61 5.80 -14.50
N VAL A 217 -1.34 5.11 -13.63
CA VAL A 217 -2.78 5.36 -13.51
C VAL A 217 -3.02 6.61 -12.67
N GLN A 218 -3.61 7.62 -13.28
CA GLN A 218 -4.08 8.82 -12.59
C GLN A 218 -5.56 8.69 -12.25
N PRO A 219 -6.03 9.30 -11.14
CA PRO A 219 -7.45 9.31 -10.83
C PRO A 219 -8.26 9.94 -11.98
N ALA A 220 -9.40 9.34 -12.30
CA ALA A 220 -10.40 9.96 -13.14
C ALA A 220 -10.77 11.38 -12.63
N ALA A 221 -11.20 12.26 -13.53
CA ALA A 221 -11.56 13.64 -13.18
C ALA A 221 -12.71 13.70 -12.16
N THR A 222 -13.63 12.74 -12.22
CA THR A 222 -14.76 12.57 -11.31
C THR A 222 -14.91 11.11 -10.91
N SER A 223 -15.53 10.85 -9.76
CA SER A 223 -15.95 9.50 -9.39
C SER A 223 -16.91 8.92 -10.43
N VAL A 224 -16.73 7.65 -10.79
CA VAL A 224 -17.58 6.91 -11.72
C VAL A 224 -18.39 5.86 -10.97
N PRO A 225 -19.63 5.54 -11.41
CA PRO A 225 -20.43 4.50 -10.77
C PRO A 225 -20.00 3.08 -11.18
N GLN A 226 -19.26 2.96 -12.28
CA GLN A 226 -18.78 1.70 -12.84
C GLN A 226 -17.51 1.92 -13.67
N LEU A 227 -16.72 0.85 -13.84
CA LEU A 227 -15.59 0.79 -14.76
C LEU A 227 -15.96 -0.08 -15.97
N THR A 228 -15.54 0.30 -17.16
CA THR A 228 -15.65 -0.55 -18.35
C THR A 228 -14.37 -1.36 -18.50
N VAL A 229 -14.42 -2.63 -18.10
CA VAL A 229 -13.27 -3.55 -18.13
C VAL A 229 -13.41 -4.52 -19.30
N VAL A 230 -12.34 -5.25 -19.62
CA VAL A 230 -12.40 -6.43 -20.48
C VAL A 230 -12.76 -7.64 -19.61
N ASP A 231 -13.82 -8.37 -19.95
CA ASP A 231 -14.16 -9.58 -19.22
C ASP A 231 -13.09 -10.65 -19.44
N ILE A 232 -12.51 -11.14 -18.34
CA ILE A 232 -11.38 -12.08 -18.38
C ILE A 232 -11.74 -13.48 -18.90
N SER A 233 -13.03 -13.78 -19.09
CA SER A 233 -13.50 -15.08 -19.59
C SER A 233 -13.89 -15.02 -21.06
N THR A 234 -14.43 -13.88 -21.52
CA THR A 234 -14.99 -13.72 -22.88
C THR A 234 -14.16 -12.82 -23.78
N GLY A 235 -13.45 -11.83 -23.22
CA GLY A 235 -12.77 -10.79 -24.00
C GLY A 235 -13.65 -9.58 -24.35
N ASP A 236 -14.95 -9.66 -24.08
CA ASP A 236 -15.90 -8.57 -24.36
C ASP A 236 -15.76 -7.43 -23.34
N LEU A 237 -16.21 -6.22 -23.72
CA LEU A 237 -16.35 -5.13 -22.76
C LEU A 237 -17.47 -5.39 -21.74
N LEU A 238 -17.14 -5.20 -20.47
CA LEU A 238 -18.01 -5.44 -19.34
C LEU A 238 -18.08 -4.20 -18.44
N PRO A 239 -19.27 -3.59 -18.24
CA PRO A 239 -19.46 -2.60 -17.19
C PRO A 239 -19.49 -3.29 -15.81
N VAL A 240 -18.53 -2.96 -14.95
CA VAL A 240 -18.45 -3.45 -13.57
C VAL A 240 -18.78 -2.31 -12.61
N PRO A 241 -19.91 -2.36 -11.89
CA PRO A 241 -20.24 -1.35 -10.88
C PRO A 241 -19.16 -1.27 -9.80
N ILE A 242 -18.91 -0.07 -9.28
CA ILE A 242 -17.91 0.11 -8.22
C ILE A 242 -18.26 -0.73 -7.00
N GLY A 243 -17.26 -1.45 -6.48
CA GLY A 243 -17.42 -2.36 -5.34
C GLY A 243 -18.02 -3.71 -5.70
N ALA A 244 -18.46 -3.96 -6.95
CA ALA A 244 -19.06 -5.22 -7.36
C ALA A 244 -18.07 -6.41 -7.34
N GLY A 245 -18.59 -7.60 -7.62
CA GLY A 245 -17.85 -8.86 -7.63
C GLY A 245 -18.09 -9.72 -6.38
N PRO A 246 -17.69 -11.00 -6.41
CA PRO A 246 -17.88 -11.94 -5.30
C PRO A 246 -17.03 -11.57 -4.07
N ARG A 247 -17.29 -12.26 -2.96
CA ARG A 247 -16.55 -12.18 -1.67
C ARG A 247 -16.35 -10.75 -1.14
N GLN A 248 -17.39 -9.92 -1.22
CA GLN A 248 -17.40 -8.60 -0.59
C GLN A 248 -17.45 -8.73 0.93
N PRO A 249 -16.81 -7.80 1.68
CA PRO A 249 -16.98 -7.74 3.11
C PRO A 249 -18.47 -7.51 3.45
N ALA A 250 -18.96 -8.26 4.43
CA ALA A 250 -20.25 -7.96 5.05
C ALA A 250 -20.24 -6.52 5.60
N PRO A 251 -21.37 -5.80 5.60
CA PRO A 251 -21.48 -4.54 6.34
C PRO A 251 -21.06 -4.75 7.80
N ALA A 252 -20.42 -3.74 8.40
CA ALA A 252 -20.11 -3.79 9.83
C ALA A 252 -21.42 -4.03 10.61
N PRO A 253 -21.40 -4.90 11.65
CA PRO A 253 -22.52 -5.00 12.57
C PRO A 253 -22.86 -3.60 13.11
N PRO A 254 -24.14 -3.25 13.28
CA PRO A 254 -24.50 -2.01 13.96
C PRO A 254 -23.77 -1.98 15.30
N ALA A 255 -23.17 -0.84 15.66
CA ALA A 255 -22.56 -0.69 16.97
C ALA A 255 -23.61 -1.05 18.02
N GLU A 256 -23.38 -2.15 18.75
CA GLU A 256 -24.22 -2.48 19.90
C GLU A 256 -24.16 -1.27 20.83
N SER A 257 -25.29 -0.58 20.97
CA SER A 257 -25.42 0.50 21.93
C SER A 257 -25.08 -0.11 23.29
N ALA A 258 -23.96 0.31 23.86
CA ALA A 258 -23.54 -0.10 25.19
C ALA A 258 -24.69 0.19 26.15
N VAL A 259 -25.46 -0.86 26.48
CA VAL A 259 -26.45 -0.79 27.54
C VAL A 259 -25.64 -0.58 28.80
N ALA A 260 -25.73 0.62 29.37
CA ALA A 260 -25.00 0.99 30.57
C ALA A 260 -25.19 -0.10 31.63
N SER A 261 -24.11 -0.80 31.99
CA SER A 261 -24.10 -1.69 33.15
C SER A 261 -24.52 -0.89 34.38
N PRO A 262 -25.51 -1.33 35.17
CA PRO A 262 -25.91 -0.62 36.36
C PRO A 262 -24.74 -0.60 37.35
N THR A 263 -24.38 0.60 37.80
CA THR A 263 -23.34 0.85 38.80
C THR A 263 -23.63 0.05 40.08
N PRO A 264 -22.65 -0.64 40.71
CA PRO A 264 -22.87 -1.22 42.02
C PRO A 264 -23.12 -0.08 43.02
N ARG A 265 -24.29 -0.09 43.66
CA ARG A 265 -24.57 0.79 44.79
C ARG A 265 -23.72 0.31 45.96
N THR A 266 -22.69 1.08 46.31
CA THR A 266 -21.94 0.92 47.56
C THR A 266 -22.89 0.94 48.74
N GLU A 267 -23.11 -0.22 49.35
CA GLU A 267 -23.84 -0.34 50.62
C GLU A 267 -22.88 0.10 51.73
N ALA A 268 -23.19 1.26 52.32
CA ALA A 268 -22.41 1.83 53.40
C ALA A 268 -22.56 0.97 54.67
N GLU A 269 -21.43 0.41 55.09
CA GLU A 269 -21.19 -0.26 56.37
C GLU A 269 -21.64 0.65 57.54
N THR A 270 -22.78 0.34 58.15
CA THR A 270 -23.18 0.95 59.43
C THR A 270 -22.62 0.10 60.57
N ARG A 271 -21.45 0.50 61.08
CA ARG A 271 -20.94 0.04 62.37
C ARG A 271 -21.78 0.63 63.51
N THR A 272 -22.19 -0.22 64.45
CA THR A 272 -22.52 0.20 65.82
C THR A 272 -22.00 -0.87 66.79
N PRO A 273 -21.11 -0.52 67.74
CA PRO A 273 -20.66 -1.45 68.77
C PRO A 273 -21.34 -1.23 70.13
N GLY A 274 -21.54 -2.33 70.87
CA GLY A 274 -21.71 -2.39 72.33
C GLY A 274 -23.14 -2.71 72.81
N ALA A 275 -23.40 -3.46 73.88
CA ALA A 275 -22.60 -4.29 74.79
C ALA A 275 -23.55 -5.07 75.73
N ALA A 276 -23.11 -6.27 76.20
CA ALA A 276 -23.48 -6.97 77.47
C ALA A 276 -24.95 -7.48 77.63
N ALA A 277 -25.27 -8.60 78.29
CA ALA A 277 -24.59 -9.69 79.01
C ALA A 277 -25.65 -10.81 79.24
N PRO A 278 -25.29 -12.04 79.67
CA PRO A 278 -26.22 -13.16 79.77
C PRO A 278 -26.85 -13.30 81.17
N VAL A 279 -28.08 -13.84 81.22
CA VAL A 279 -28.59 -14.67 82.32
C VAL A 279 -29.43 -15.80 81.73
#